data_AF-A0A662EAP6-F1
#
_entry.id   AF-A0A662EAP6-F1
#
_cell.length_a   1.000
_cell.length_b   1.000
_cell.length_c   1.000
_cell.angle_alpha   90.00
_cell.angle_beta   90.00
_cell.angle_gamma   90.00
#
_symmetry.space_group_name_H-M   'P 1'
#
loop_
_entity.id
_entity.type
_entity.pdbx_description
1 polymer ?
#
loop_
_entity_poly.entity_id
_entity_poly.type
_entity_poly.pdbx_seq_one_letter_code
_entity_poly.pdbx_strand_id
1 'polypeptide(L)'
;MPTPSTPPPSQLPRGLPRPTTSVCGRPAPDNVPSVTAEITLAERLGYSPDNRIVILSCDDLGSCHAANDGVFEALRHGAATCASLMVPAPWASHAAVEASTDDDIGVHLTLNAEHELYRWGPITHAPSLQSGEGGFPRTLEDLWEHAVNTEVLRELRAQIDRALAWGIDVTHLAPHLTAITLRPEFFDVYLELAIEYRLPIRLPSSISAEQAGFPFRRLAAEEGVIFPDHFDHDWRAGSAERVYEAIATLQPGVTEIHVQPAADTPEVRALGDHTQGWIADLELATSNELHDRLADSGAVLIGYRDLRTAMRATPAQPVG
;
A
#
# COMPACT_ATOMS: atom_id res chain seq x y z
N MET A 1 0.05 -40.97 -40.40
CA MET A 1 1.39 -41.23 -40.98
C MET A 1 2.29 -40.04 -40.64
N PRO A 2 3.58 -40.25 -40.39
CA PRO A 2 4.19 -40.24 -39.04
C PRO A 2 4.97 -38.97 -38.70
N THR A 3 5.22 -38.74 -37.41
CA THR A 3 6.34 -37.94 -36.88
C THR A 3 7.67 -38.59 -37.24
N PRO A 4 8.73 -37.80 -37.47
CA PRO A 4 10.02 -38.09 -36.84
C PRO A 4 10.76 -36.80 -36.39
N SER A 5 11.21 -36.66 -35.14
CA SER A 5 12.42 -37.24 -34.51
C SER A 5 13.56 -36.22 -34.43
N THR A 6 13.85 -35.76 -33.21
CA THR A 6 15.08 -35.04 -32.80
C THR A 6 16.27 -36.02 -32.72
N PRO A 7 17.52 -35.56 -32.96
CA PRO A 7 18.65 -35.92 -32.07
C PRO A 7 19.67 -34.73 -31.89
N PRO A 8 20.80 -34.83 -31.16
CA PRO A 8 21.01 -34.19 -29.85
C PRO A 8 22.30 -33.28 -29.83
N PRO A 9 22.85 -32.82 -28.67
CA PRO A 9 23.61 -31.57 -28.57
C PRO A 9 25.12 -31.69 -28.86
N SER A 10 25.73 -30.61 -29.37
CA SER A 10 27.18 -30.51 -29.59
C SER A 10 27.93 -29.98 -28.37
N GLN A 11 29.06 -30.62 -28.11
CA GLN A 11 29.89 -30.55 -26.92
C GLN A 11 30.82 -29.33 -26.88
N LEU A 12 31.09 -28.85 -25.66
CA LEU A 12 32.22 -27.98 -25.29
C LEU A 12 33.58 -28.66 -25.53
N PRO A 13 34.63 -27.93 -25.92
CA PRO A 13 36.01 -28.34 -25.65
C PRO A 13 36.61 -27.60 -24.44
N ARG A 14 37.25 -28.41 -23.58
CA ARG A 14 38.16 -28.00 -22.51
C ARG A 14 39.49 -27.51 -23.08
N GLY A 15 40.10 -26.50 -22.45
CA GLY A 15 41.49 -26.09 -22.66
C GLY A 15 42.12 -25.46 -21.41
N LEU A 16 43.07 -26.17 -20.80
CA LEU A 16 44.02 -25.76 -19.75
C LEU A 16 45.22 -24.98 -20.36
N PRO A 17 46.24 -24.47 -19.62
CA PRO A 17 46.41 -24.27 -18.17
C PRO A 17 46.86 -22.82 -17.76
N ARG A 18 46.90 -22.56 -16.45
CA ARG A 18 47.47 -21.35 -15.80
C ARG A 18 49.01 -21.38 -15.76
N PRO A 19 49.69 -20.22 -15.81
CA PRO A 19 51.01 -20.04 -15.21
C PRO A 19 50.94 -19.25 -13.89
N THR A 20 51.58 -19.80 -12.87
CA THR A 20 51.92 -19.17 -11.59
C THR A 20 53.05 -18.14 -11.77
N THR A 21 52.91 -16.95 -11.20
CA THR A 21 54.05 -16.13 -10.77
C THR A 21 53.68 -15.31 -9.54
N SER A 22 54.51 -15.47 -8.52
CA SER A 22 54.50 -14.78 -7.23
C SER A 22 55.27 -13.46 -7.36
N VAL A 23 54.70 -12.34 -6.89
CA VAL A 23 55.46 -11.13 -6.54
C VAL A 23 54.89 -10.51 -5.26
N CYS A 24 55.79 -10.25 -4.32
CA CYS A 24 55.58 -9.65 -3.01
C CYS A 24 54.96 -8.23 -3.03
N GLY A 25 54.12 -7.96 -2.04
CA GLY A 25 54.33 -6.82 -1.12
C GLY A 25 53.65 -5.48 -1.43
N ARG A 26 52.42 -5.30 -0.94
CA ARG A 26 51.93 -4.04 -0.33
C ARG A 26 51.03 -4.40 0.85
N PRO A 27 51.13 -3.74 2.02
CA PRO A 27 50.16 -3.94 3.07
C PRO A 27 48.80 -3.42 2.59
N ALA A 28 47.77 -4.26 2.70
CA ALA A 28 46.39 -3.85 2.47
C ALA A 28 46.02 -2.78 3.51
N PRO A 29 45.30 -1.70 3.13
CA PRO A 29 44.76 -0.79 4.11
C PRO A 29 43.78 -1.53 5.01
N ASP A 30 43.85 -1.19 6.29
CA ASP A 30 43.06 -1.77 7.36
C ASP A 30 41.59 -1.91 6.98
N ASN A 31 41.08 -3.09 7.28
CA ASN A 31 39.68 -3.48 7.14
C ASN A 31 38.86 -2.63 8.12
N VAL A 32 38.37 -1.47 7.66
CA VAL A 32 37.29 -0.76 8.35
C VAL A 32 36.03 -1.57 8.08
N PRO A 33 35.37 -2.20 9.07
CA PRO A 33 34.03 -2.71 8.87
C PRO A 33 33.10 -1.50 8.76
N SER A 34 33.00 -0.95 7.55
CA SER A 34 31.98 0.03 7.17
C SER A 34 30.74 -0.72 6.73
N VAL A 35 30.04 -1.32 7.69
CA VAL A 35 28.63 -1.67 7.53
C VAL A 35 27.96 -1.23 8.82
N THR A 36 27.59 0.05 8.90
CA THR A 36 26.43 0.39 9.72
C THR A 36 25.28 -0.38 9.08
N ALA A 37 24.89 -1.50 9.69
CA ALA A 37 23.68 -2.20 9.30
C ALA A 37 22.55 -1.17 9.28
N GLU A 38 21.85 -1.06 8.16
CA GLU A 38 20.68 -0.19 8.09
C GLU A 38 19.72 -0.61 9.20
N ILE A 39 19.32 0.34 10.04
CA ILE A 39 18.37 0.11 11.12
C ILE A 39 17.05 -0.31 10.47
N THR A 40 16.55 -1.50 10.83
CA THR A 40 15.29 -2.03 10.29
C THR A 40 14.11 -1.14 10.67
N LEU A 41 13.00 -1.22 9.93
CA LEU A 41 11.79 -0.48 10.29
C LEU A 41 11.27 -0.90 11.69
N ALA A 42 11.36 -2.18 12.03
CA ALA A 42 11.02 -2.69 13.36
C ALA A 42 11.85 -1.99 14.46
N GLU A 43 13.17 -1.87 14.28
CA GLU A 43 14.04 -1.16 15.23
C GLU A 43 13.73 0.34 15.30
N ARG A 44 13.40 0.98 14.17
CA ARG A 44 12.95 2.40 14.16
C ARG A 44 11.67 2.62 14.95
N LEU A 45 10.83 1.60 15.05
CA LEU A 45 9.59 1.58 15.83
C LEU A 45 9.81 1.12 17.28
N GLY A 46 11.06 0.79 17.67
CA GLY A 46 11.42 0.39 19.03
C GLY A 46 11.26 -1.11 19.32
N TYR A 47 11.08 -1.94 18.29
CA TYR A 47 10.97 -3.40 18.40
C TYR A 47 12.30 -4.10 18.08
N SER A 48 12.39 -5.41 18.36
CA SER A 48 13.49 -6.25 17.90
C SER A 48 13.41 -6.42 16.38
N PRO A 49 14.54 -6.54 15.65
CA PRO A 49 14.53 -6.82 14.21
C PRO A 49 13.84 -8.16 13.85
N ASP A 50 13.70 -9.07 14.81
CA ASP A 50 13.03 -10.37 14.64
C ASP A 50 11.50 -10.31 14.90
N ASN A 51 10.97 -9.16 15.34
CA ASN A 51 9.53 -9.04 15.61
C ASN A 51 8.73 -9.06 14.31
N ARG A 52 7.60 -9.79 14.36
CA ARG A 52 6.54 -9.73 13.36
C ARG A 52 5.56 -8.64 13.77
N ILE A 53 5.39 -7.63 12.93
CA ILE A 53 4.53 -6.49 13.19
C ILE A 53 3.47 -6.45 12.10
N VAL A 54 2.21 -6.22 12.48
CA VAL A 54 1.09 -6.23 11.55
C VAL A 54 0.31 -4.92 11.64
N ILE A 55 0.02 -4.37 10.45
CA ILE A 55 -1.00 -3.34 10.24
C ILE A 55 -2.17 -4.04 9.54
N LEU A 56 -3.36 -4.06 10.15
CA LEU A 56 -4.57 -4.55 9.50
C LEU A 56 -5.38 -3.34 9.04
N SER A 57 -5.26 -3.00 7.75
CA SER A 57 -5.88 -1.80 7.18
C SER A 57 -7.24 -2.09 6.58
N CYS A 58 -8.21 -1.20 6.83
CA CYS A 58 -9.48 -1.16 6.13
C CYS A 58 -9.44 -0.16 4.97
N ASP A 59 -9.79 -0.61 3.78
CA ASP A 59 -9.89 0.24 2.59
C ASP A 59 -11.33 0.73 2.37
N ASP A 60 -11.49 1.69 1.46
CA ASP A 60 -12.77 2.20 0.95
C ASP A 60 -13.69 2.89 1.97
N LEU A 61 -13.13 3.39 3.08
CA LEU A 61 -13.86 4.30 3.98
C LEU A 61 -14.35 5.52 3.18
N GLY A 62 -15.62 5.87 3.30
CA GLY A 62 -16.26 6.97 2.57
C GLY A 62 -16.89 6.56 1.23
N SER A 63 -16.65 5.33 0.74
CA SER A 63 -17.21 4.85 -0.53
C SER A 63 -18.74 4.81 -0.51
N CYS A 64 -19.33 4.14 0.46
CA CYS A 64 -20.77 4.06 0.71
C CYS A 64 -21.08 4.10 2.22
N HIS A 65 -22.34 4.28 2.63
CA HIS A 65 -22.68 4.28 4.06
C HIS A 65 -22.38 2.93 4.69
N ALA A 66 -22.69 1.85 3.99
CA ALA A 66 -22.39 0.49 4.43
C ALA A 66 -20.89 0.27 4.70
N ALA A 67 -20.01 0.80 3.84
CA ALA A 67 -18.56 0.74 4.04
C ALA A 67 -18.14 1.56 5.27
N ASN A 68 -18.71 2.76 5.48
CA ASN A 68 -18.44 3.53 6.70
C ASN A 68 -18.76 2.73 7.96
N ASP A 69 -19.96 2.16 8.03
CA ASP A 69 -20.40 1.36 9.18
C ASP A 69 -19.48 0.16 9.40
N GLY A 70 -19.14 -0.56 8.33
CA GLY A 70 -18.27 -1.73 8.41
C GLY A 70 -16.84 -1.39 8.83
N VAL A 71 -16.25 -0.34 8.27
CA VAL A 71 -14.90 0.11 8.63
C VAL A 71 -14.84 0.56 10.08
N PHE A 72 -15.79 1.38 10.55
CA PHE A 72 -15.78 1.81 11.95
C PHE A 72 -16.02 0.67 12.93
N GLU A 73 -16.88 -0.30 12.58
CA GLU A 73 -17.06 -1.50 13.39
C GLU A 73 -15.77 -2.32 13.46
N ALA A 74 -15.10 -2.54 12.32
CA ALA A 74 -13.83 -3.26 12.27
C ALA A 74 -12.71 -2.57 13.06
N LEU A 75 -12.65 -1.23 13.04
CA LEU A 75 -11.67 -0.44 13.78
C LEU A 75 -11.92 -0.42 15.29
N ARG A 76 -13.18 -0.27 15.70
CA ARG A 76 -13.54 0.01 17.10
C ARG A 76 -13.87 -1.24 17.90
N HIS A 77 -14.35 -2.28 17.22
CA HIS A 77 -14.80 -3.53 17.83
C HIS A 77 -14.17 -4.79 17.20
N GLY A 78 -13.40 -4.62 16.11
CA GLY A 78 -12.67 -5.70 15.45
C GLY A 78 -11.15 -5.64 15.66
N ALA A 79 -10.43 -6.28 14.75
CA ALA A 79 -8.96 -6.36 14.77
C ALA A 79 -8.27 -5.31 13.89
N ALA A 80 -9.02 -4.47 13.16
CA ALA A 80 -8.42 -3.51 12.25
C ALA A 80 -7.68 -2.41 13.04
N THR A 81 -6.53 -1.98 12.51
CA THR A 81 -5.66 -1.01 13.19
C THR A 81 -5.66 0.36 12.52
N CYS A 82 -6.08 0.46 11.27
CA CYS A 82 -6.22 1.73 10.56
C CYS A 82 -7.19 1.64 9.38
N ALA A 83 -7.57 2.77 8.81
CA ALA A 83 -8.38 2.84 7.59
C ALA A 83 -7.91 3.95 6.65
N SER A 84 -8.36 3.91 5.39
CA SER A 84 -8.06 4.93 4.38
C SER A 84 -9.33 5.58 3.83
N LEU A 85 -9.46 6.90 3.93
CA LEU A 85 -10.63 7.66 3.48
C LEU A 85 -10.57 8.02 1.98
N MET A 86 -11.55 7.60 1.20
CA MET A 86 -11.79 8.02 -0.18
C MET A 86 -12.50 9.37 -0.22
N VAL A 87 -11.73 10.46 -0.18
CA VAL A 87 -12.26 11.82 -0.11
C VAL A 87 -13.25 12.19 -1.23
N PRO A 88 -13.05 11.79 -2.50
CA PRO A 88 -14.01 12.09 -3.57
C PRO A 88 -15.34 11.34 -3.47
N ALA A 89 -15.41 10.29 -2.66
CA ALA A 89 -16.55 9.39 -2.65
C ALA A 89 -17.79 9.98 -1.93
N PRO A 90 -19.01 9.52 -2.29
CA PRO A 90 -20.25 10.18 -1.87
C PRO A 90 -20.45 10.28 -0.35
N TRP A 91 -19.91 9.32 0.41
CA TRP A 91 -20.08 9.23 1.86
C TRP A 91 -18.83 9.64 2.66
N ALA A 92 -17.84 10.28 2.01
CA ALA A 92 -16.60 10.69 2.65
C ALA A 92 -16.80 11.74 3.75
N SER A 93 -17.71 12.70 3.52
CA SER A 93 -18.04 13.73 4.51
C SER A 93 -18.70 13.16 5.76
N HIS A 94 -19.54 12.12 5.59
CA HIS A 94 -20.13 11.38 6.70
C HIS A 94 -19.05 10.66 7.51
N ALA A 95 -18.17 9.92 6.83
CA ALA A 95 -17.04 9.25 7.47
C ALA A 95 -16.17 10.24 8.26
N ALA A 96 -15.91 11.43 7.70
CA ALA A 96 -15.09 12.42 8.37
C ALA A 96 -15.75 13.01 9.63
N VAL A 97 -17.08 13.13 9.67
CA VAL A 97 -17.83 13.57 10.85
C VAL A 97 -17.88 12.49 11.94
N GLU A 98 -18.00 11.22 11.54
CA GLU A 98 -18.05 10.07 12.46
C GLU A 98 -16.68 9.68 13.04
N ALA A 99 -15.59 10.08 12.37
CA ALA A 99 -14.22 9.78 12.79
C ALA A 99 -13.88 10.42 14.16
N SER A 100 -13.20 9.64 15.01
CA SER A 100 -12.63 10.08 16.28
C SER A 100 -11.15 10.42 16.12
N THR A 101 -10.60 11.21 17.05
CA THR A 101 -9.15 11.48 17.12
C THR A 101 -8.32 10.23 17.42
N ASP A 102 -8.94 9.19 17.96
CA ASP A 102 -8.29 7.90 18.24
C ASP A 102 -8.25 6.99 17.01
N ASP A 103 -9.11 7.21 16.01
CA ASP A 103 -9.12 6.42 14.78
C ASP A 103 -7.86 6.73 13.95
N ASP A 104 -7.16 5.70 13.50
CA ASP A 104 -5.98 5.83 12.64
C ASP A 104 -6.43 5.87 11.17
N ILE A 105 -6.60 7.09 10.64
CA ILE A 105 -7.18 7.30 9.30
C ILE A 105 -6.17 7.98 8.37
N GLY A 106 -5.87 7.32 7.26
CA GLY A 106 -5.14 7.86 6.12
C GLY A 106 -6.07 8.38 5.01
N VAL A 107 -5.47 8.82 3.92
CA VAL A 107 -6.20 9.19 2.70
C VAL A 107 -6.01 8.11 1.64
N HIS A 108 -7.12 7.57 1.15
CA HIS A 108 -7.15 6.66 0.01
C HIS A 108 -7.16 7.50 -1.28
N LEU A 109 -5.98 7.78 -1.81
CA LEU A 109 -5.77 8.60 -3.00
C LEU A 109 -6.49 7.96 -4.20
N THR A 110 -7.51 8.66 -4.69
CA THR A 110 -8.48 8.09 -5.63
C THR A 110 -8.49 8.87 -6.95
N LEU A 111 -8.25 8.16 -8.06
CA LEU A 111 -8.27 8.73 -9.43
C LEU A 111 -9.08 7.89 -10.42
N ASN A 112 -9.69 6.80 -9.97
CA ASN A 112 -10.56 5.94 -10.75
C ASN A 112 -11.89 5.76 -10.02
N ALA A 113 -12.92 5.36 -10.77
CA ALA A 113 -14.23 4.95 -10.27
C ALA A 113 -14.66 3.73 -11.09
N GLU A 114 -14.34 2.54 -10.58
CA GLU A 114 -14.41 1.25 -11.25
C GLU A 114 -15.83 0.73 -11.46
N HIS A 115 -16.76 1.12 -10.59
CA HIS A 115 -18.13 0.64 -10.66
C HIS A 115 -18.92 1.33 -11.79
N GLU A 116 -19.74 0.54 -12.48
CA GLU A 116 -20.54 1.03 -13.59
C GLU A 116 -21.61 2.04 -13.16
N LEU A 117 -22.35 1.72 -12.11
CA LEU A 117 -23.56 2.45 -11.70
C LEU A 117 -23.36 3.36 -10.49
N TYR A 118 -22.19 3.30 -9.86
CA TYR A 118 -21.90 4.05 -8.64
C TYR A 118 -20.55 4.74 -8.78
N ARG A 119 -20.59 6.06 -8.98
CA ARG A 119 -19.42 6.80 -9.45
C ARG A 119 -19.14 8.03 -8.60
N TRP A 120 -17.86 8.34 -8.46
CA TRP A 120 -17.32 9.56 -7.88
C TRP A 120 -16.35 10.20 -8.87
N GLY A 121 -16.03 11.48 -8.67
CA GLY A 121 -15.25 12.26 -9.61
C GLY A 121 -14.29 13.23 -8.95
N PRO A 122 -13.47 13.93 -9.76
CA PRO A 122 -12.52 14.90 -9.26
C PRO A 122 -13.18 15.97 -8.37
N ILE A 123 -12.56 16.29 -7.25
CA ILE A 123 -13.00 17.38 -6.36
C ILE A 123 -12.40 18.73 -6.75
N THR A 124 -11.55 18.73 -7.78
CA THR A 124 -11.00 19.91 -8.44
C THR A 124 -11.50 20.01 -9.88
N HIS A 125 -11.26 21.14 -10.54
CA HIS A 125 -11.46 21.24 -11.98
C HIS A 125 -10.32 20.49 -12.69
N ALA A 126 -10.55 19.24 -13.08
CA ALA A 126 -9.54 18.39 -13.73
C ALA A 126 -10.15 17.62 -14.94
N PRO A 127 -10.27 18.26 -16.12
CA PRO A 127 -10.86 17.64 -17.30
C PRO A 127 -10.17 16.35 -17.76
N SER A 128 -8.85 16.21 -17.55
CA SER A 128 -8.12 14.98 -17.92
C SER A 128 -8.41 13.79 -17.01
N LEU A 129 -8.98 14.04 -15.83
CA LEU A 129 -9.36 13.04 -14.84
C LEU A 129 -10.85 12.72 -14.89
N GLN A 130 -11.56 13.22 -15.90
CA GLN A 130 -13.00 13.05 -16.02
C GLN A 130 -13.32 12.05 -17.13
N SER A 131 -14.14 11.05 -16.83
CA SER A 131 -14.60 10.09 -17.83
C SER A 131 -15.81 10.61 -18.60
N GLY A 132 -16.04 10.07 -19.80
CA GLY A 132 -17.24 10.34 -20.59
C GLY A 132 -18.54 9.83 -19.97
N GLU A 133 -18.45 9.04 -18.90
CA GLU A 133 -19.58 8.42 -18.19
C GLU A 133 -19.93 9.17 -16.91
N GLY A 134 -19.20 10.24 -16.61
CA GLY A 134 -19.27 10.97 -15.35
C GLY A 134 -18.31 10.41 -14.30
N GLY A 135 -17.76 11.29 -13.48
CA GLY A 135 -16.77 10.91 -12.48
C GLY A 135 -15.38 10.63 -13.06
N PHE A 136 -14.57 9.87 -12.34
CA PHE A 136 -13.24 9.42 -12.77
C PHE A 136 -13.29 8.31 -13.85
N PRO A 137 -12.20 8.04 -14.59
CA PRO A 137 -12.04 6.86 -15.44
C PRO A 137 -12.35 5.54 -14.71
N ARG A 138 -12.90 4.54 -15.43
CA ARG A 138 -13.16 3.22 -14.82
C ARG A 138 -11.90 2.41 -14.62
N THR A 139 -11.01 2.42 -15.62
CA THR A 139 -9.85 1.53 -15.67
C THR A 139 -8.56 2.33 -15.51
N LEU A 140 -7.51 1.64 -15.07
CA LEU A 140 -6.18 2.24 -14.93
C LEU A 140 -5.62 2.63 -16.29
N GLU A 141 -5.87 1.83 -17.33
CA GLU A 141 -5.43 2.13 -18.69
C GLU A 141 -6.01 3.45 -19.20
N ASP A 142 -7.31 3.67 -19.03
CA ASP A 142 -7.97 4.91 -19.43
C ASP A 142 -7.43 6.12 -18.66
N LEU A 143 -7.22 5.96 -17.34
CA LEU A 143 -6.57 6.98 -16.52
C LEU A 143 -5.15 7.30 -17.03
N TRP A 144 -4.37 6.27 -17.31
CA TRP A 144 -2.96 6.38 -17.68
C TRP A 144 -2.76 6.97 -19.08
N GLU A 145 -3.70 6.78 -19.99
CA GLU A 145 -3.65 7.33 -21.34
C GLU A 145 -3.99 8.82 -21.39
N HIS A 146 -4.87 9.29 -20.50
CA HIS A 146 -5.46 10.63 -20.59
C HIS A 146 -5.02 11.60 -19.49
N ALA A 147 -4.63 11.12 -18.32
CA ALA A 147 -4.38 12.00 -17.17
C ALA A 147 -3.15 12.89 -17.37
N VAL A 148 -3.32 14.16 -17.00
CA VAL A 148 -2.24 15.16 -17.00
C VAL A 148 -1.66 15.27 -15.60
N ASN A 149 -0.34 15.09 -15.44
CA ASN A 149 0.35 15.06 -14.14
C ASN A 149 0.03 16.27 -13.23
N THR A 150 -0.07 17.47 -13.81
CA THR A 150 -0.37 18.69 -13.03
C THR A 150 -1.80 18.70 -12.49
N GLU A 151 -2.74 18.03 -13.16
CA GLU A 151 -4.10 17.84 -12.67
C GLU A 151 -4.14 16.73 -11.62
N VAL A 152 -3.40 15.64 -11.82
CA VAL A 152 -3.24 14.56 -10.83
C VAL A 152 -2.71 15.12 -9.52
N LEU A 153 -1.59 15.86 -9.54
CA LEU A 153 -1.00 16.46 -8.35
C LEU A 153 -1.99 17.42 -7.66
N ARG A 154 -2.66 18.29 -8.43
CA ARG A 154 -3.64 19.23 -7.89
C ARG A 154 -4.82 18.51 -7.24
N GLU A 155 -5.33 17.46 -7.87
CA GLU A 155 -6.46 16.68 -7.38
C GLU A 155 -6.09 15.92 -6.10
N LEU A 156 -4.98 15.18 -6.10
CA LEU A 156 -4.53 14.40 -4.95
C LEU A 156 -4.15 15.29 -3.75
N ARG A 157 -3.49 16.43 -4.00
CA ARG A 157 -3.23 17.45 -2.96
C ARG A 157 -4.54 17.94 -2.36
N ALA A 158 -5.52 18.27 -3.21
CA ALA A 158 -6.83 18.71 -2.75
C ALA A 158 -7.58 17.64 -1.93
N GLN A 159 -7.40 16.35 -2.23
CA GLN A 159 -7.97 15.26 -1.43
C GLN A 159 -7.40 15.27 -0.01
N ILE A 160 -6.07 15.35 0.13
CA ILE A 160 -5.39 15.41 1.43
C ILE A 160 -5.82 16.67 2.19
N ASP A 161 -5.77 17.84 1.55
CA ASP A 161 -6.19 19.10 2.16
C ASP A 161 -7.64 19.09 2.62
N ARG A 162 -8.53 18.42 1.89
CA ARG A 162 -9.93 18.29 2.29
C ARG A 162 -10.09 17.42 3.53
N ALA A 163 -9.40 16.29 3.60
CA ALA A 163 -9.44 15.42 4.77
C ALA A 163 -8.96 16.18 6.02
N LEU A 164 -7.85 16.92 5.90
CA LEU A 164 -7.34 17.79 6.96
C LEU A 164 -8.35 18.88 7.34
N ALA A 165 -8.99 19.53 6.36
CA ALA A 165 -10.00 20.55 6.60
C ALA A 165 -11.28 20.01 7.26
N TRP A 166 -11.60 18.73 7.06
CA TRP A 166 -12.67 18.03 7.76
C TRP A 166 -12.29 17.59 9.18
N GLY A 167 -11.04 17.78 9.59
CA GLY A 167 -10.56 17.47 10.94
C GLY A 167 -9.91 16.10 11.09
N ILE A 168 -9.68 15.37 9.99
CA ILE A 168 -8.94 14.10 10.03
C ILE A 168 -7.46 14.38 10.26
N ASP A 169 -6.88 13.75 11.30
CA ASP A 169 -5.44 13.74 11.51
C ASP A 169 -4.77 12.69 10.61
N VAL A 170 -4.62 13.00 9.32
CA VAL A 170 -4.18 12.06 8.28
C VAL A 170 -2.89 11.34 8.66
N THR A 171 -2.95 10.00 8.77
CA THR A 171 -1.84 9.19 9.27
C THR A 171 -0.94 8.63 8.17
N HIS A 172 -1.49 8.35 6.99
CA HIS A 172 -0.78 7.77 5.86
C HIS A 172 -1.49 8.08 4.54
N LEU A 173 -0.82 7.75 3.44
CA LEU A 173 -1.42 7.75 2.11
C LEU A 173 -1.46 6.31 1.58
N ALA A 174 -2.58 5.93 0.98
CA ALA A 174 -2.75 4.65 0.31
C ALA A 174 -3.38 4.88 -1.07
N PRO A 175 -2.92 4.24 -2.15
CA PRO A 175 -3.46 4.45 -3.48
C PRO A 175 -4.62 3.48 -3.76
N HIS A 176 -5.76 4.01 -4.19
CA HIS A 176 -6.88 3.19 -4.63
C HIS A 176 -6.51 2.40 -5.90
N LEU A 177 -6.75 1.09 -5.87
CA LEU A 177 -6.37 0.12 -6.91
C LEU A 177 -4.92 0.22 -7.39
N THR A 178 -3.98 0.73 -6.58
CA THR A 178 -2.58 1.00 -6.98
C THR A 178 -2.43 1.95 -8.17
N ALA A 179 -3.45 2.75 -8.50
CA ALA A 179 -3.54 3.52 -9.73
C ALA A 179 -2.34 4.43 -10.02
N ILE A 180 -1.66 4.90 -8.96
CA ILE A 180 -0.53 5.83 -9.01
C ILE A 180 0.82 5.18 -8.72
N THR A 181 0.87 3.90 -8.35
CA THR A 181 2.11 3.26 -7.87
C THR A 181 2.97 2.69 -9.00
N LEU A 182 2.32 2.20 -10.07
CA LEU A 182 2.99 1.41 -11.11
C LEU A 182 3.33 2.18 -12.38
N ARG A 183 3.19 3.52 -12.34
CA ARG A 183 3.59 4.43 -13.42
C ARG A 183 4.61 5.43 -12.87
N PRO A 184 5.84 5.49 -13.42
CA PRO A 184 6.88 6.38 -12.91
C PRO A 184 6.39 7.82 -12.75
N GLU A 185 5.63 8.33 -13.73
CA GLU A 185 5.17 9.71 -13.74
C GLU A 185 4.15 10.02 -12.62
N PHE A 186 3.37 9.03 -12.20
CA PHE A 186 2.40 9.18 -11.11
C PHE A 186 3.02 8.85 -9.75
N PHE A 187 4.03 8.00 -9.74
CA PHE A 187 4.80 7.72 -8.53
C PHE A 187 5.56 8.95 -8.06
N ASP A 188 6.10 9.76 -8.97
CA ASP A 188 6.74 11.04 -8.62
C ASP A 188 5.76 11.97 -7.87
N VAL A 189 4.49 12.04 -8.33
CA VAL A 189 3.44 12.80 -7.65
C VAL A 189 3.14 12.21 -6.27
N TYR A 190 3.04 10.87 -6.18
CA TYR A 190 2.78 10.20 -4.90
C TYR A 190 3.89 10.46 -3.88
N LEU A 191 5.14 10.40 -4.32
CA LEU A 191 6.32 10.65 -3.51
C LEU A 191 6.42 12.13 -3.10
N GLU A 192 6.15 13.07 -4.02
CA GLU A 192 6.09 14.51 -3.71
C GLU A 192 5.11 14.79 -2.56
N LEU A 193 3.90 14.22 -2.63
CA LEU A 193 2.88 14.38 -1.59
C LEU A 193 3.29 13.73 -0.27
N ALA A 194 3.90 12.55 -0.31
CA ALA A 194 4.41 11.88 0.90
C ALA A 194 5.45 12.74 1.64
N ILE A 195 6.36 13.37 0.89
CA ILE A 195 7.39 14.26 1.42
C ILE A 195 6.76 15.55 1.96
N GLU A 196 5.90 16.20 1.16
CA GLU A 196 5.24 17.47 1.49
C GLU A 196 4.45 17.38 2.80
N TYR A 197 3.62 16.34 2.95
CA TYR A 197 2.78 16.14 4.14
C TYR A 197 3.48 15.34 5.24
N ARG A 198 4.71 14.85 4.98
CA ARG A 198 5.49 13.98 5.87
C ARG A 198 4.67 12.79 6.35
N LEU A 199 4.13 12.05 5.39
CA LEU A 199 3.27 10.89 5.62
C LEU A 199 3.92 9.61 5.09
N PRO A 200 3.84 8.50 5.85
CA PRO A 200 4.17 7.19 5.33
C PRO A 200 3.19 6.80 4.24
N ILE A 201 3.63 5.88 3.37
CA ILE A 201 2.89 5.45 2.20
C ILE A 201 2.76 3.93 2.13
N ARG A 202 1.65 3.46 1.58
CA ARG A 202 1.51 2.05 1.18
C ARG A 202 2.26 1.80 -0.12
N LEU A 203 3.15 0.79 -0.13
CA LEU A 203 3.86 0.33 -1.32
C LEU A 203 3.86 -1.20 -1.43
N PRO A 204 3.57 -1.76 -2.62
CA PRO A 204 3.61 -3.21 -2.83
C PRO A 204 5.02 -3.76 -2.65
N SER A 205 5.13 -4.94 -2.03
CA SER A 205 6.37 -5.73 -1.98
C SER A 205 6.34 -6.93 -2.92
N SER A 206 5.14 -7.36 -3.34
CA SER A 206 4.97 -8.48 -4.28
C SER A 206 5.25 -8.12 -5.75
N ILE A 207 5.43 -6.82 -6.05
CA ILE A 207 5.80 -6.32 -7.38
C ILE A 207 7.27 -5.90 -7.38
N SER A 208 8.09 -6.54 -8.21
CA SER A 208 9.51 -6.21 -8.34
C SER A 208 9.73 -4.90 -9.10
N ALA A 209 10.89 -4.28 -8.90
CA ALA A 209 11.29 -3.08 -9.65
C ALA A 209 11.33 -3.34 -11.17
N GLU A 210 11.70 -4.55 -11.59
CA GLU A 210 11.68 -4.95 -13.00
C GLU A 210 10.26 -5.04 -13.54
N GLN A 211 9.30 -5.55 -12.75
CA GLN A 211 7.89 -5.62 -13.15
C GLN A 211 7.25 -4.23 -13.23
N ALA A 212 7.57 -3.34 -12.28
CA ALA A 212 7.12 -1.96 -12.30
C ALA A 212 7.84 -1.10 -13.35
N GLY A 213 9.03 -1.52 -13.79
CA GLY A 213 9.88 -0.78 -14.73
C GLY A 213 10.78 0.29 -14.10
N PHE A 214 10.75 0.45 -12.77
CA PHE A 214 11.58 1.41 -12.03
C PHE A 214 11.68 1.04 -10.52
N PRO A 215 12.72 1.49 -9.80
CA PRO A 215 12.98 1.05 -8.42
C PRO A 215 12.21 1.86 -7.35
N PHE A 216 10.88 1.89 -7.44
CA PHE A 216 9.99 2.73 -6.62
C PHE A 216 10.24 2.66 -5.09
N ARG A 217 10.41 1.46 -4.52
CA ARG A 217 10.71 1.32 -3.07
C ARG A 217 12.05 1.95 -2.68
N ARG A 218 13.07 1.83 -3.54
CA ARG A 218 14.38 2.46 -3.29
C ARG A 218 14.26 3.98 -3.34
N LEU A 219 13.57 4.53 -4.35
CA LEU A 219 13.35 5.97 -4.48
C LEU A 219 12.63 6.54 -3.25
N ALA A 220 11.58 5.87 -2.77
CA ALA A 220 10.90 6.29 -1.54
C ALA A 220 11.82 6.24 -0.31
N ALA A 221 12.65 5.20 -0.17
CA ALA A 221 13.57 5.07 0.94
C ALA A 221 14.70 6.13 0.92
N GLU A 222 15.21 6.47 -0.27
CA GLU A 222 16.23 7.52 -0.46
C GLU A 222 15.72 8.90 -0.03
N GLU A 223 14.43 9.18 -0.24
CA GLU A 223 13.75 10.38 0.23
C GLU A 223 13.30 10.30 1.72
N GLY A 224 13.63 9.20 2.40
CA GLY A 224 13.30 8.99 3.81
C GLY A 224 11.83 8.70 4.09
N VAL A 225 11.04 8.37 3.06
CA VAL A 225 9.62 8.01 3.21
C VAL A 225 9.49 6.59 3.76
N ILE A 226 8.68 6.43 4.81
CA ILE A 226 8.42 5.13 5.43
C ILE A 226 7.25 4.42 4.72
N PHE A 227 7.39 3.11 4.53
CA PHE A 227 6.37 2.21 4.02
C PHE A 227 6.55 0.81 4.65
N PRO A 228 5.51 -0.03 4.74
CA PRO A 228 5.62 -1.40 5.27
C PRO A 228 6.64 -2.26 4.49
N ASP A 229 7.35 -3.14 5.20
CA ASP A 229 8.32 -4.07 4.60
C ASP A 229 7.63 -5.06 3.66
N HIS A 230 6.46 -5.55 4.06
CA HIS A 230 5.67 -6.53 3.31
C HIS A 230 4.25 -6.01 3.07
N PHE A 231 3.83 -6.02 1.82
CA PHE A 231 2.46 -5.70 1.44
C PHE A 231 2.13 -6.40 0.12
N ASP A 232 1.13 -7.28 0.18
CA ASP A 232 0.63 -7.96 -1.01
C ASP A 232 -0.53 -7.19 -1.64
N HIS A 233 -0.45 -7.04 -2.95
CA HIS A 233 -1.35 -6.29 -3.83
C HIS A 233 -2.58 -7.13 -4.27
N ASP A 234 -2.82 -8.32 -3.72
CA ASP A 234 -3.98 -9.12 -4.15
C ASP A 234 -5.34 -8.55 -3.67
N TRP A 235 -6.06 -7.88 -4.59
CA TRP A 235 -7.38 -7.25 -4.38
C TRP A 235 -8.57 -8.20 -4.57
N ARG A 236 -8.35 -9.51 -4.63
CA ARG A 236 -9.46 -10.47 -4.79
C ARG A 236 -10.39 -10.44 -3.56
N ALA A 237 -11.69 -10.35 -3.85
CA ALA A 237 -12.76 -10.47 -2.87
C ALA A 237 -12.81 -11.89 -2.25
N GLY A 238 -13.17 -11.99 -0.96
CA GLY A 238 -13.10 -13.23 -0.20
C GLY A 238 -11.78 -13.36 0.56
N SER A 239 -11.51 -12.38 1.43
CA SER A 239 -10.17 -12.18 2.01
C SER A 239 -9.74 -13.22 3.03
N ALA A 240 -10.64 -14.00 3.62
CA ALA A 240 -10.31 -14.84 4.79
C ALA A 240 -9.13 -15.79 4.55
N GLU A 241 -9.11 -16.50 3.42
CA GLU A 241 -8.00 -17.40 3.09
C GLU A 241 -6.68 -16.62 2.92
N ARG A 242 -6.71 -15.51 2.17
CA ARG A 242 -5.55 -14.62 1.97
C ARG A 242 -5.03 -14.04 3.29
N VAL A 243 -5.92 -13.54 4.14
CA VAL A 243 -5.59 -12.95 5.44
C VAL A 243 -4.99 -14.00 6.35
N TYR A 244 -5.58 -15.20 6.43
CA TYR A 244 -5.06 -16.28 7.25
C TYR A 244 -3.71 -16.81 6.73
N GLU A 245 -3.52 -16.91 5.42
CA GLU A 245 -2.23 -17.28 4.84
C GLU A 245 -1.15 -16.22 5.11
N ALA A 246 -1.50 -14.93 4.97
CA ALA A 246 -0.60 -13.83 5.31
C ALA A 246 -0.17 -13.88 6.80
N ILE A 247 -1.10 -14.16 7.71
CA ILE A 247 -0.80 -14.32 9.15
C ILE A 247 0.09 -15.55 9.39
N ALA A 248 -0.20 -16.68 8.73
CA ALA A 248 0.56 -17.92 8.89
C ALA A 248 2.00 -17.82 8.35
N THR A 249 2.26 -16.90 7.42
CA THR A 249 3.54 -16.73 6.72
C THR A 249 4.26 -15.43 7.07
N LEU A 250 3.84 -14.74 8.14
CA LEU A 250 4.44 -13.49 8.59
C LEU A 250 5.96 -13.59 8.73
N GLN A 251 6.63 -12.63 8.11
CA GLN A 251 8.08 -12.45 8.19
C GLN A 251 8.40 -11.38 9.25
N PRO A 252 9.65 -11.38 9.79
CA PRO A 252 10.12 -10.25 10.57
C PRO A 252 10.00 -8.92 9.79
N GLY A 253 9.71 -7.84 10.51
CA GLY A 253 9.38 -6.54 9.94
C GLY A 253 7.89 -6.21 9.99
N VAL A 254 7.51 -5.13 9.31
CA VAL A 254 6.14 -4.62 9.26
C VAL A 254 5.43 -5.19 8.03
N THR A 255 4.38 -5.96 8.28
CA THR A 255 3.47 -6.47 7.24
C THR A 255 2.17 -5.70 7.28
N GLU A 256 1.75 -5.14 6.16
CA GLU A 256 0.38 -4.64 5.99
C GLU A 256 -0.50 -5.72 5.37
N ILE A 257 -1.67 -5.93 5.96
CA ILE A 257 -2.74 -6.78 5.45
C ILE A 257 -3.95 -5.88 5.28
N HIS A 258 -4.56 -5.82 4.10
CA HIS A 258 -5.76 -5.03 3.88
C HIS A 258 -7.02 -5.91 3.88
N VAL A 259 -8.16 -5.32 4.21
CA VAL A 259 -9.53 -5.86 4.10
C VAL A 259 -10.48 -4.73 3.67
N GLN A 260 -11.64 -5.08 3.11
CA GLN A 260 -12.66 -4.12 2.64
C GLN A 260 -14.01 -4.35 3.33
N PRO A 261 -14.14 -4.08 4.65
CA PRO A 261 -15.34 -4.42 5.40
C PRO A 261 -16.52 -3.49 5.06
N ALA A 262 -17.69 -4.07 4.84
CA ALA A 262 -18.95 -3.33 4.66
C ALA A 262 -20.11 -3.98 5.41
N ALA A 263 -21.01 -3.18 5.96
CA ALA A 263 -22.23 -3.66 6.59
C ALA A 263 -23.20 -4.25 5.55
N ASP A 264 -23.86 -5.35 5.91
CA ASP A 264 -24.82 -6.01 5.02
C ASP A 264 -26.14 -5.23 4.91
N THR A 265 -26.22 -4.34 3.92
CA THR A 265 -27.36 -3.44 3.71
C THR A 265 -27.89 -3.52 2.27
N PRO A 266 -29.13 -3.05 2.02
CA PRO A 266 -29.64 -2.94 0.65
C PRO A 266 -28.78 -2.07 -0.27
N GLU A 267 -28.10 -1.05 0.26
CA GLU A 267 -27.19 -0.18 -0.52
C GLU A 267 -26.03 -0.99 -1.10
N VAL A 268 -25.28 -1.69 -0.24
CA VAL A 268 -24.09 -2.43 -0.69
C VAL A 268 -24.45 -3.59 -1.62
N ARG A 269 -25.58 -4.27 -1.37
CA ARG A 269 -26.09 -5.34 -2.24
C ARG A 269 -26.48 -4.82 -3.63
N ALA A 270 -26.90 -3.57 -3.73
CA ALA A 270 -27.27 -2.97 -5.01
C ALA A 270 -26.06 -2.65 -5.91
N LEU A 271 -24.84 -2.60 -5.35
CA LEU A 271 -23.61 -2.40 -6.13
C LEU A 271 -23.20 -3.64 -6.94
N GLY A 272 -23.63 -4.84 -6.51
CA GLY A 272 -23.50 -6.09 -7.26
C GLY A 272 -22.90 -7.25 -6.45
N ASP A 273 -22.79 -8.43 -7.07
CA ASP A 273 -22.40 -9.67 -6.38
C ASP A 273 -20.98 -9.64 -5.78
N HIS A 274 -20.10 -8.77 -6.28
CA HIS A 274 -18.74 -8.61 -5.74
C HIS A 274 -18.72 -8.10 -4.30
N THR A 275 -19.79 -7.42 -3.84
CA THR A 275 -19.88 -6.89 -2.48
C THR A 275 -20.14 -7.94 -1.41
N GLN A 276 -20.42 -9.19 -1.81
CA GLN A 276 -20.46 -10.32 -0.88
C GLN A 276 -19.10 -10.52 -0.19
N GLY A 277 -17.99 -10.25 -0.90
CA GLY A 277 -16.66 -10.26 -0.29
C GLY A 277 -16.49 -9.18 0.78
N TRP A 278 -17.02 -7.98 0.54
CA TRP A 278 -16.92 -6.88 1.50
C TRP A 278 -17.72 -7.13 2.78
N ILE A 279 -18.88 -7.75 2.64
CA ILE A 279 -19.70 -8.19 3.78
C ILE A 279 -18.95 -9.27 4.58
N ALA A 280 -18.38 -10.26 3.89
CA ALA A 280 -17.57 -11.30 4.53
C ALA A 280 -16.30 -10.75 5.21
N ASP A 281 -15.70 -9.70 4.65
CA ASP A 281 -14.53 -9.02 5.24
C ASP A 281 -14.89 -8.36 6.58
N LEU A 282 -16.10 -7.83 6.74
CA LEU A 282 -16.56 -7.32 8.05
C LEU A 282 -16.73 -8.46 9.06
N GLU A 283 -17.35 -9.57 8.67
CA GLU A 283 -17.48 -10.75 9.53
C GLU A 283 -16.10 -11.27 9.97
N LEU A 284 -15.14 -11.31 9.04
CA LEU A 284 -13.76 -11.70 9.32
C LEU A 284 -13.07 -10.72 10.29
N ALA A 285 -13.14 -9.42 9.99
CA ALA A 285 -12.45 -8.38 10.75
C ALA A 285 -12.93 -8.28 12.21
N THR A 286 -14.17 -8.70 12.47
CA THR A 286 -14.80 -8.73 13.79
C THR A 286 -14.81 -10.12 14.44
N SER A 287 -14.22 -11.13 13.78
CA SER A 287 -14.23 -12.50 14.27
C SER A 287 -13.21 -12.74 15.39
N ASN A 288 -13.61 -13.57 16.36
CA ASN A 288 -12.66 -14.09 17.36
C ASN A 288 -11.55 -14.94 16.71
N GLU A 289 -11.85 -15.64 15.61
CA GLU A 289 -10.86 -16.46 14.92
C GLU A 289 -9.69 -15.63 14.38
N LEU A 290 -9.96 -14.49 13.76
CA LEU A 290 -8.92 -13.58 13.30
C LEU A 290 -8.08 -13.07 14.48
N HIS A 291 -8.74 -12.65 15.54
CA HIS A 291 -8.08 -12.16 16.75
C HIS A 291 -7.16 -13.23 17.37
N ASP A 292 -7.65 -14.46 17.52
CA ASP A 292 -6.90 -15.58 18.06
C ASP A 292 -5.70 -15.94 17.16
N ARG A 293 -5.87 -15.93 15.83
CA ARG A 293 -4.78 -16.18 14.88
C ARG A 293 -3.68 -15.12 14.95
N LEU A 294 -4.05 -13.84 15.04
CA LEU A 294 -3.09 -12.75 15.22
C LEU A 294 -2.32 -12.91 16.53
N ALA A 295 -3.02 -13.22 17.63
CA ALA A 295 -2.40 -13.47 18.93
C ALA A 295 -1.46 -14.69 18.91
N ASP A 296 -1.90 -15.82 18.35
CA ASP A 296 -1.13 -17.06 18.24
C ASP A 296 0.11 -16.91 17.34
N SER A 297 0.04 -16.03 16.34
CA SER A 297 1.21 -15.68 15.52
C SER A 297 2.28 -14.91 16.30
N GLY A 298 1.96 -14.39 17.49
CA GLY A 298 2.83 -13.52 18.28
C GLY A 298 3.13 -12.19 17.60
N ALA A 299 2.28 -11.76 16.66
CA ALA A 299 2.41 -10.49 15.97
C ALA A 299 2.08 -9.33 16.91
N VAL A 300 2.79 -8.23 16.76
CA VAL A 300 2.45 -6.95 17.39
C VAL A 300 1.57 -6.16 16.41
N LEU A 301 0.37 -5.78 16.85
CA LEU A 301 -0.50 -4.91 16.08
C LEU A 301 -0.12 -3.45 16.27
N ILE A 302 0.02 -2.72 15.17
CA ILE A 302 0.26 -1.27 15.15
C ILE A 302 -0.60 -0.60 14.09
N GLY A 303 -0.71 0.72 14.17
CA GLY A 303 -1.33 1.55 13.13
C GLY A 303 -0.29 2.32 12.30
N TYR A 304 -0.73 2.95 11.21
CA TYR A 304 0.12 3.84 10.41
C TYR A 304 0.55 5.10 11.17
N ARG A 305 -0.18 5.48 12.23
CA ARG A 305 0.20 6.57 13.15
C ARG A 305 1.58 6.34 13.76
N ASP A 306 1.95 5.09 14.06
CA ASP A 306 3.27 4.74 14.58
C ASP A 306 4.36 4.95 13.53
N LEU A 307 4.10 4.54 12.28
CA LEU A 307 4.99 4.76 11.14
C LEU A 307 5.18 6.27 10.90
N ARG A 308 4.09 7.04 10.93
CA ARG A 308 4.14 8.51 10.78
C ARG A 308 4.95 9.15 11.90
N THR A 309 4.78 8.69 13.13
CA THR A 309 5.52 9.20 14.28
C THR A 309 7.02 8.93 14.11
N ALA A 310 7.41 7.71 13.72
CA ALA A 310 8.79 7.36 13.44
C ALA A 310 9.39 8.16 12.26
N MET A 311 8.61 8.36 11.20
CA MET A 311 9.01 9.18 10.04
C MET A 311 9.26 10.63 10.44
N ARG A 312 8.38 11.19 11.28
CA ARG A 312 8.48 12.59 11.72
C ARG A 312 9.54 12.84 12.80
N ALA A 313 9.93 11.79 13.53
CA ALA A 313 10.99 11.85 14.55
C ALA A 313 12.41 11.95 13.94
N THR A 314 12.59 11.56 12.68
CA THR A 314 13.86 11.74 11.96
C THR A 314 13.94 13.19 11.48
N PRO A 315 15.03 13.94 11.75
CA PRO A 315 15.19 15.31 11.24
C PRO A 315 15.10 15.30 9.72
N ALA A 316 14.28 16.20 9.14
CA ALA A 316 14.25 16.37 7.70
C ALA A 316 15.65 16.71 7.19
N GLN A 317 16.16 15.97 6.20
CA GLN A 317 17.36 16.36 5.47
C GLN A 317 17.10 17.75 4.88
N PRO A 318 17.98 18.75 5.08
CA PRO A 318 17.80 20.04 4.45
C PRO A 318 17.84 19.84 2.93
N VAL A 319 16.76 20.20 2.25
CA VAL A 319 16.71 20.27 0.78
C VAL A 319 17.72 21.32 0.35
N GLY A 320 18.79 20.88 -0.31
CA GLY A 320 19.86 21.73 -0.85
C GLY A 320 19.51 22.34 -2.20
#